data_AF-F4W978-F1
#
_entry.id   AF-F4W978-F1
#
_cell.length_a   1.000
_cell.length_b   1.000
_cell.length_c   1.000
_cell.angle_alpha   90.00
_cell.angle_beta   90.00
_cell.angle_gamma   90.00
#
_symmetry.space_group_name_H-M   'P 1'
#
loop_
_entity.id
_entity.type
_entity.pdbx_description
1 polymer ?
#
loop_
_entity_poly.entity_id
_entity_poly.type
_entity_poly.pdbx_seq_one_letter_code
_entity_poly.pdbx_strand_id
1 'polypeptide(L)'
;IEDEKGASNVQILWATCQALARTVKVIQTGAPKDKVIKPLEPEIKAIFKAAPKEDSLVHAAIQTIPEEAAKRGVFSEDILRERFLKVESVARRLAMVPEEGAALPVYLLSCLQSFLIIKTANSIPKRELEDEPIDVNSLNTYDILQRARYWLDRGNFKMTLRYMNLLKGAPRSVASDWMNETRILLETQQAIDTLLAYAGVIGLVYLSAGDPAKCYQCSTLCTKEHLQNEFETAQRYLGDVILA
;
A
#
# COMPACT_ATOMS: atom_id res chain seq x y z
N ILE A 1 38.25 1.10 -13.46
CA ILE A 1 37.30 0.82 -14.57
C ILE A 1 36.15 -0.07 -14.10
N GLU A 2 36.39 -1.23 -13.46
CA GLU A 2 35.30 -2.08 -12.94
C GLU A 2 34.49 -1.40 -11.81
N ASP A 3 35.17 -0.74 -10.87
CA ASP A 3 34.52 -0.01 -9.77
C ASP A 3 33.70 1.20 -10.24
N GLU A 4 34.21 1.95 -11.23
CA GLU A 4 33.49 3.09 -11.84
C GLU A 4 32.23 2.65 -12.58
N LYS A 5 32.28 1.49 -13.26
CA LYS A 5 31.12 0.91 -13.93
C LYS A 5 30.08 0.41 -12.93
N GLY A 6 30.52 -0.16 -11.80
CA GLY A 6 29.65 -0.54 -10.69
C GLY A 6 28.92 0.67 -10.07
N ALA A 7 29.67 1.72 -9.74
CA ALA A 7 29.12 2.96 -9.19
C ALA A 7 28.10 3.61 -10.15
N SER A 8 28.39 3.65 -11.45
CA SER A 8 27.46 4.18 -12.47
C SER A 8 26.15 3.40 -12.53
N ASN A 9 26.21 2.06 -12.51
CA ASN A 9 25.01 1.22 -12.55
C ASN A 9 24.11 1.41 -11.32
N VAL A 10 24.69 1.62 -10.15
CA VAL A 10 23.94 1.83 -8.90
C VAL A 10 23.22 3.18 -8.92
N GLN A 11 23.84 4.22 -9.47
CA GLN A 11 23.17 5.52 -9.66
C GLN A 11 21.97 5.39 -10.62
N ILE A 12 22.12 4.61 -11.69
CA ILE A 12 21.02 4.33 -12.63
C ILE A 12 19.91 3.53 -11.94
N LEU A 13 20.27 2.51 -11.14
CA LEU A 13 19.30 1.73 -10.36
C LEU A 13 18.50 2.63 -9.41
N TRP A 14 19.18 3.47 -8.63
CA TRP A 14 18.51 4.40 -7.72
C TRP A 14 17.62 5.39 -8.46
N ALA A 15 18.11 5.98 -9.56
CA ALA A 15 17.33 6.92 -10.37
C ALA A 15 16.08 6.27 -10.99
N THR A 16 16.18 5.03 -11.45
CA THR A 16 15.03 4.27 -11.98
C THR A 16 14.02 3.90 -10.90
N CYS A 17 14.48 3.52 -9.70
CA CYS A 17 13.60 3.29 -8.54
C CYS A 17 12.89 4.59 -8.11
N GLN A 18 13.58 5.73 -8.14
CA GLN A 18 12.95 7.02 -7.87
C GLN A 18 11.94 7.42 -8.94
N ALA A 19 12.22 7.14 -10.21
CA ALA A 19 11.27 7.37 -11.29
C ALA A 19 10.00 6.55 -11.07
N LEU A 20 10.14 5.27 -10.68
CA LEU A 20 9.01 4.40 -10.32
C LEU A 20 8.20 4.96 -9.14
N ALA A 21 8.88 5.34 -8.05
CA ALA A 21 8.25 5.94 -6.87
C ALA A 21 7.47 7.22 -7.19
N ARG A 22 8.03 8.07 -8.08
CA ARG A 22 7.35 9.27 -8.56
C ARG A 22 6.12 8.91 -9.41
N THR A 23 6.23 7.93 -10.31
CA THR A 23 5.08 7.50 -11.12
C THR A 23 3.89 7.06 -10.26
N VAL A 24 4.13 6.40 -9.12
CA VAL A 24 3.06 5.99 -8.18
C VAL A 24 2.52 7.16 -7.35
N LYS A 25 3.38 8.10 -6.91
CA LYS A 25 2.98 9.24 -6.07
C LYS A 25 2.35 10.40 -6.83
N VAL A 26 2.69 10.59 -8.10
CA VAL A 26 2.27 11.77 -8.86
C VAL A 26 0.78 11.69 -9.23
N ILE A 27 0.03 12.68 -8.76
CA ILE A 27 -1.28 13.02 -9.31
C ILE A 27 -1.05 13.65 -10.68
N GLN A 28 -1.58 13.08 -11.75
CA GLN A 28 -1.61 13.77 -13.03
C GLN A 28 -2.66 14.88 -12.99
N THR A 29 -2.35 16.00 -12.35
CA THR A 29 -3.20 17.19 -12.32
C THR A 29 -3.32 17.74 -13.74
N GLY A 30 -4.42 17.44 -14.43
CA GLY A 30 -4.70 17.92 -15.79
C GLY A 30 -4.79 16.83 -16.87
N ALA A 31 -4.58 15.56 -16.54
CA ALA A 31 -4.87 14.48 -17.48
C ALA A 31 -6.39 14.26 -17.62
N PRO A 32 -6.90 13.88 -18.81
CA PRO A 32 -8.28 13.43 -18.98
C PRO A 32 -8.58 12.31 -17.97
N LYS A 33 -9.80 12.26 -17.43
CA LYS A 33 -10.24 11.28 -16.41
C LYS A 33 -10.02 9.81 -16.83
N ASP A 34 -9.80 9.56 -18.11
CA ASP A 34 -9.55 8.23 -18.70
C ASP A 34 -8.06 7.83 -18.72
N LYS A 35 -7.12 8.73 -18.39
CA LYS A 35 -5.67 8.48 -18.32
C LYS A 35 -5.08 8.83 -16.96
N VAL A 36 -5.81 8.51 -15.89
CA VAL A 36 -5.41 8.84 -14.52
C VAL A 36 -4.26 7.96 -14.01
N ILE A 37 -4.04 6.79 -14.63
CA ILE A 37 -3.04 5.80 -14.22
C ILE A 37 -2.10 5.48 -15.38
N LYS A 38 -0.81 5.32 -15.08
CA LYS A 38 0.24 4.98 -16.04
C LYS A 38 0.75 3.56 -15.74
N PRO A 39 0.90 2.70 -16.75
CA PRO A 39 1.55 1.39 -16.58
C PRO A 39 2.95 1.52 -15.97
N LEU A 40 3.29 0.62 -15.05
CA LEU A 40 4.60 0.59 -14.37
C LEU A 40 5.62 -0.32 -15.07
N GLU A 41 5.18 -1.09 -16.07
CA GLU A 41 6.05 -1.93 -16.91
C GLU A 41 7.33 -1.25 -17.43
N PRO A 42 7.32 -0.01 -17.97
CA PRO A 42 8.53 0.58 -18.51
C PRO A 42 9.57 0.86 -17.42
N GLU A 43 9.12 1.29 -16.24
CA GLU A 43 9.98 1.52 -15.08
C GLU A 43 10.52 0.20 -14.51
N ILE A 44 9.69 -0.85 -14.40
CA ILE A 44 10.12 -2.18 -13.95
C ILE A 44 11.19 -2.76 -14.90
N LYS A 45 10.99 -2.63 -16.22
CA LYS A 45 11.99 -3.05 -17.23
C LYS A 45 13.29 -2.25 -17.12
N ALA A 46 13.23 -0.98 -16.73
CA ALA A 46 14.42 -0.16 -16.51
C ALA A 46 15.21 -0.62 -15.28
N ILE A 47 14.51 -0.97 -14.19
CA ILE A 47 15.14 -1.52 -12.97
C ILE A 47 15.82 -2.85 -13.28
N PHE A 48 15.17 -3.74 -14.04
CA PHE A 48 15.75 -5.02 -14.44
C PHE A 48 17.04 -4.87 -15.27
N LYS A 49 17.14 -3.80 -16.09
CA LYS A 49 18.35 -3.50 -16.87
C LYS A 49 19.47 -2.90 -16.04
N ALA A 50 19.13 -2.13 -15.01
CA ALA A 50 20.09 -1.45 -14.15
C ALA A 50 20.63 -2.36 -13.04
N ALA A 51 19.84 -3.35 -12.63
CA ALA A 51 20.20 -4.30 -11.59
C ALA A 51 21.30 -5.28 -12.04
N PRO A 52 22.17 -5.73 -11.13
CA PRO A 52 23.04 -6.87 -11.37
C PRO A 52 22.21 -8.10 -11.77
N LYS A 53 22.69 -8.88 -12.76
CA LYS A 53 21.94 -9.96 -13.42
C LYS A 53 21.46 -11.11 -12.50
N GLU A 54 21.92 -11.17 -11.25
CA GLU A 54 21.69 -12.30 -10.33
C GLU A 54 21.25 -11.87 -8.91
N ASP A 55 20.69 -10.67 -8.75
CA ASP A 55 20.30 -10.20 -7.42
C ASP A 55 18.94 -10.77 -6.97
N SER A 56 18.96 -11.78 -6.10
CA SER A 56 17.75 -12.45 -5.60
C SER A 56 16.75 -11.48 -4.98
N LEU A 57 17.22 -10.45 -4.27
CA LEU A 57 16.37 -9.48 -3.59
C LEU A 57 15.62 -8.58 -4.59
N VAL A 58 16.28 -8.12 -5.64
CA VAL A 58 15.64 -7.29 -6.69
C VAL A 58 14.58 -8.10 -7.43
N HIS A 59 14.88 -9.35 -7.75
CA HIS A 59 13.92 -10.24 -8.41
C HIS A 59 12.70 -10.52 -7.51
N ALA A 60 12.91 -10.80 -6.21
CA ALA A 60 11.83 -11.01 -5.25
C ALA A 60 10.96 -9.75 -5.07
N ALA A 61 11.58 -8.57 -4.99
CA ALA A 61 10.86 -7.30 -4.87
C ALA A 61 10.02 -7.00 -6.13
N ILE A 62 10.52 -7.30 -7.33
CA ILE A 62 9.76 -7.13 -8.58
C ILE A 62 8.60 -8.13 -8.66
N GLN A 63 8.81 -9.40 -8.26
CA GLN A 63 7.75 -10.43 -8.24
C GLN A 63 6.62 -10.09 -7.27
N THR A 64 6.90 -9.28 -6.26
CA THR A 64 5.90 -8.82 -5.29
C THR A 64 4.97 -7.76 -5.86
N ILE A 65 5.37 -7.07 -6.93
CA ILE A 65 4.52 -6.09 -7.59
C ILE A 65 3.38 -6.84 -8.30
N PRO A 66 2.10 -6.52 -8.01
CA PRO A 66 0.97 -7.16 -8.67
C PRO A 66 1.01 -6.97 -10.18
N GLU A 67 0.63 -8.00 -10.96
CA GLU A 67 0.57 -7.87 -12.42
C GLU A 67 -0.38 -6.76 -12.87
N GLU A 68 -1.46 -6.54 -12.11
CA GLU A 68 -2.40 -5.45 -12.34
C GLU A 68 -1.73 -4.08 -12.23
N ALA A 69 -0.86 -3.90 -11.23
CA ALA A 69 -0.07 -2.67 -11.08
C ALA A 69 0.92 -2.49 -12.23
N ALA A 70 1.55 -3.56 -12.70
CA ALA A 70 2.50 -3.50 -13.81
C ALA A 70 1.82 -3.06 -15.13
N LYS A 71 0.73 -3.75 -15.51
CA LYS A 71 0.05 -3.58 -16.81
C LYS A 71 -0.82 -2.33 -16.88
N ARG A 72 -1.63 -2.09 -15.86
CA ARG A 72 -2.63 -1.02 -15.82
C ARG A 72 -2.10 0.26 -15.15
N GLY A 73 -1.21 0.09 -14.17
CA GLY A 73 -0.83 1.15 -13.25
C GLY A 73 -1.64 1.12 -11.96
N VAL A 74 -1.27 2.01 -11.04
CA VAL A 74 -1.81 2.04 -9.68
C VAL A 74 -2.53 3.36 -9.45
N PHE A 75 -3.66 3.32 -8.73
CA PHE A 75 -4.33 4.55 -8.29
C PHE A 75 -3.52 5.25 -7.22
N SER A 76 -3.32 6.57 -7.37
CA SER A 76 -2.67 7.36 -6.33
C SER A 76 -3.54 7.42 -5.06
N GLU A 77 -2.88 7.71 -3.93
CA GLU A 77 -3.51 7.85 -2.62
C GLU A 77 -4.69 8.85 -2.65
N ASP A 78 -4.55 9.96 -3.36
CA ASP A 78 -5.58 11.00 -3.42
C ASP A 78 -6.84 10.52 -4.14
N ILE A 79 -6.67 9.78 -5.25
CA ILE A 79 -7.79 9.20 -6.00
C ILE A 79 -8.51 8.15 -5.15
N LEU A 80 -7.76 7.32 -4.42
CA LEU A 80 -8.36 6.35 -3.50
C LEU A 80 -9.10 7.05 -2.36
N ARG A 81 -8.58 8.17 -1.84
CA ARG A 81 -9.25 8.97 -0.81
C ARG A 81 -10.56 9.58 -1.30
N GLU A 82 -10.60 10.09 -2.53
CA GLU A 82 -11.82 10.60 -3.15
C GLU A 82 -12.85 9.48 -3.42
N ARG A 83 -12.40 8.32 -3.92
CA ARG A 83 -13.27 7.16 -4.15
C ARG A 83 -13.85 6.63 -2.84
N PHE A 84 -13.06 6.63 -1.77
CA PHE A 84 -13.50 6.16 -0.45
C PHE A 84 -14.74 6.90 0.05
N LEU A 85 -14.86 8.21 -0.15
CA LEU A 85 -16.05 8.99 0.27
C LEU A 85 -17.35 8.42 -0.30
N LYS A 86 -17.31 7.94 -1.56
CA LYS A 86 -18.46 7.33 -2.20
C LYS A 86 -18.73 5.94 -1.61
N VAL A 87 -17.68 5.13 -1.45
CA VAL A 87 -17.77 3.79 -0.85
C VAL A 87 -18.33 3.85 0.56
N GLU A 88 -17.81 4.76 1.39
CA GLU A 88 -18.27 4.99 2.76
C GLU A 88 -19.75 5.36 2.78
N SER A 89 -20.19 6.29 1.93
CA SER A 89 -21.59 6.72 1.84
C SER A 89 -22.52 5.55 1.49
N VAL A 90 -22.14 4.71 0.53
CA VAL A 90 -22.94 3.54 0.13
C VAL A 90 -22.90 2.45 1.20
N ALA A 91 -21.73 2.14 1.76
CA ALA A 91 -21.57 1.16 2.82
C ALA A 91 -22.38 1.53 4.08
N ARG A 92 -22.42 2.81 4.46
CA ARG A 92 -23.27 3.31 5.57
C ARG A 92 -24.76 3.09 5.31
N ARG A 93 -25.21 3.26 4.07
CA ARG A 93 -26.62 3.05 3.68
C ARG A 93 -27.00 1.57 3.67
N LEU A 94 -26.03 0.67 3.50
CA LEU A 94 -26.23 -0.77 3.43
C LEU A 94 -25.85 -1.48 4.74
N ALA A 95 -25.64 -0.74 5.84
CA ALA A 95 -25.09 -1.29 7.07
C ALA A 95 -25.90 -2.46 7.69
N MET A 96 -27.21 -2.52 7.44
CA MET A 96 -28.08 -3.61 7.92
C MET A 96 -28.27 -4.75 6.92
N VAL A 97 -27.71 -4.64 5.71
CA VAL A 97 -28.00 -5.57 4.62
C VAL A 97 -27.00 -6.74 4.67
N PRO A 98 -27.48 -8.00 4.78
CA PRO A 98 -26.64 -9.19 4.75
C PRO A 98 -26.02 -9.42 3.35
N GLU A 99 -25.08 -10.35 3.25
CA GLU A 99 -24.31 -10.59 2.03
C GLU A 99 -25.14 -11.20 0.91
N GLU A 100 -26.10 -12.05 1.26
CA GLU A 100 -27.01 -12.75 0.36
C GLU A 100 -28.08 -11.82 -0.24
N GLY A 101 -28.07 -10.54 0.16
CA GLY A 101 -29.09 -9.56 -0.16
C GLY A 101 -30.30 -9.66 0.76
N ALA A 102 -31.18 -8.66 0.66
CA ALA A 102 -32.37 -8.58 1.51
C ALA A 102 -33.63 -8.26 0.72
N ALA A 103 -34.78 -8.34 1.38
CA ALA A 103 -36.02 -7.79 0.82
C ALA A 103 -35.91 -6.26 0.68
N LEU A 104 -36.58 -5.68 -0.32
CA LEU A 104 -36.60 -4.23 -0.58
C LEU A 104 -36.89 -3.36 0.66
N PRO A 105 -37.81 -3.72 1.58
CA PRO A 105 -38.05 -2.94 2.80
C PRO A 105 -36.81 -2.83 3.69
N VAL A 106 -35.92 -3.82 3.71
CA VAL A 106 -34.69 -3.81 4.51
C VAL A 106 -33.69 -2.78 3.95
N TYR A 107 -33.59 -2.67 2.62
CA TYR A 107 -32.77 -1.62 1.99
C TYR A 107 -33.32 -0.22 2.30
N LEU A 108 -34.65 -0.05 2.26
CA LEU A 108 -35.30 1.22 2.62
C LEU A 108 -35.05 1.58 4.09
N LEU A 109 -35.25 0.62 5.00
CA LEU A 109 -35.01 0.80 6.43
C LEU A 109 -33.53 1.10 6.72
N SER A 110 -32.59 0.40 6.08
CA SER A 110 -31.15 0.64 6.21
C SER A 110 -30.77 2.04 5.72
N CYS A 111 -31.33 2.49 4.59
CA CYS A 111 -31.16 3.86 4.11
C CYS A 111 -31.72 4.89 5.10
N LEU A 112 -32.93 4.67 5.62
CA LEU A 112 -33.57 5.57 6.59
C LEU A 112 -32.77 5.64 7.91
N GLN A 113 -32.34 4.50 8.45
CA GLN A 113 -31.51 4.45 9.66
C GLN A 113 -30.20 5.21 9.45
N SER A 114 -29.53 5.00 8.31
CA SER A 114 -28.27 5.68 8.01
C SER A 114 -28.39 7.22 7.98
N PHE A 115 -29.60 7.73 7.68
CA PHE A 115 -29.91 9.15 7.69
C PHE A 115 -30.22 9.68 9.10
N LEU A 116 -30.89 8.87 9.94
CA LEU A 116 -31.28 9.23 11.30
C LEU A 116 -30.12 9.15 12.30
N ILE A 117 -29.10 8.31 12.03
CA ILE A 117 -27.88 8.27 12.84
C ILE A 117 -27.13 9.59 12.62
N ILE A 118 -27.25 10.50 13.59
CA ILE A 118 -26.45 11.72 13.67
C ILE A 118 -24.99 11.31 13.54
N LYS A 119 -24.26 11.97 12.63
CA LYS A 119 -22.81 11.83 12.52
C LYS A 119 -22.17 12.36 13.81
N THR A 120 -22.15 11.56 14.85
CA THR A 120 -21.35 11.85 16.03
C THR A 120 -19.91 11.72 15.58
N ALA A 121 -19.24 12.86 15.42
CA ALA A 121 -17.80 12.94 15.24
C ALA A 121 -17.12 12.51 16.55
N ASN A 122 -17.34 11.26 16.96
CA ASN A 122 -16.62 10.64 18.04
C ASN A 122 -15.15 10.58 17.60
N SER A 123 -14.30 11.30 18.34
CA SER A 123 -12.87 11.09 18.29
C SER A 123 -12.59 9.61 18.54
N ILE A 124 -11.60 9.04 17.85
CA ILE A 124 -11.10 7.72 18.19
C ILE A 124 -10.82 7.70 19.71
N PRO A 125 -11.28 6.67 20.44
CA PRO A 125 -11.03 6.56 21.88
C PRO A 125 -9.53 6.64 22.17
N LYS A 126 -9.12 7.39 23.20
CA LYS A 126 -7.69 7.56 23.54
C LYS A 126 -6.95 6.23 23.71
N ARG A 127 -7.62 5.22 24.30
CA ARG A 127 -7.14 3.84 24.39
C ARG A 127 -6.66 3.25 23.05
N GLU A 128 -7.36 3.53 21.95
CA GLU A 128 -6.99 3.03 20.61
C GLU A 128 -5.79 3.80 20.02
N LEU A 129 -5.46 4.97 20.57
CA LEU A 129 -4.25 5.74 20.23
C LEU A 129 -3.05 5.31 21.09
N GLU A 130 -3.30 4.64 22.21
CA GLU A 130 -2.32 4.11 23.16
C GLU A 130 -1.99 2.63 22.88
N ASP A 131 -2.37 2.13 21.68
CA ASP A 131 -2.19 0.75 21.21
C ASP A 131 -2.83 -0.34 22.10
N GLU A 132 -3.89 0.00 22.85
CA GLU A 132 -4.65 -0.98 23.62
C GLU A 132 -5.45 -1.93 22.71
N PRO A 133 -5.64 -3.21 23.12
CA PRO A 133 -6.39 -4.18 22.34
C PRO A 133 -7.85 -3.73 22.15
N ILE A 134 -8.29 -3.73 20.90
CA ILE A 134 -9.64 -3.33 20.50
C ILE A 134 -10.56 -4.54 20.58
N ASP A 135 -11.71 -4.39 21.23
CA ASP A 135 -12.77 -5.40 21.15
C ASP A 135 -13.50 -5.30 19.81
N VAL A 136 -13.04 -6.10 18.86
CA VAL A 136 -13.56 -6.19 17.49
C VAL A 136 -15.06 -6.55 17.47
N ASN A 137 -15.55 -7.32 18.45
CA ASN A 137 -16.94 -7.79 18.46
C ASN A 137 -17.92 -6.69 18.86
N SER A 138 -17.45 -5.65 19.57
CA SER A 138 -18.26 -4.49 19.96
C SER A 138 -18.47 -3.48 18.83
N LEU A 139 -17.71 -3.57 17.74
CA LEU A 139 -17.73 -2.58 16.66
C LEU A 139 -18.89 -2.84 15.69
N ASN A 140 -19.72 -1.82 15.49
CA ASN A 140 -20.72 -1.81 14.43
C ASN A 140 -20.11 -1.32 13.09
N THR A 141 -20.78 -1.57 11.96
CA THR A 141 -20.40 -1.08 10.63
C THR A 141 -20.11 0.42 10.61
N TYR A 142 -20.92 1.23 11.31
CA TYR A 142 -20.71 2.68 11.40
C TYR A 142 -19.42 3.06 12.12
N ASP A 143 -19.12 2.35 13.22
CA ASP A 143 -17.90 2.52 14.02
C ASP A 143 -16.65 2.16 13.22
N ILE A 144 -16.73 1.10 12.43
CA ILE A 144 -15.68 0.64 11.53
C ILE A 144 -15.41 1.68 10.44
N LEU A 145 -16.46 2.12 9.73
CA LEU A 145 -16.33 3.10 8.64
C LEU A 145 -15.80 4.44 9.14
N GLN A 146 -16.19 4.86 10.34
CA GLN A 146 -15.67 6.07 10.97
C GLN A 146 -14.18 5.96 11.33
N ARG A 147 -13.74 4.83 11.89
CA ARG A 147 -12.31 4.59 12.19
C ARG A 147 -11.48 4.51 10.92
N ALA A 148 -11.98 3.81 9.90
CA ALA A 148 -11.36 3.76 8.59
C ALA A 148 -11.18 5.18 8.01
N ARG A 149 -12.23 6.02 8.05
CA ARG A 149 -12.17 7.41 7.59
C ARG A 149 -11.08 8.21 8.30
N TYR A 150 -10.99 8.08 9.61
CA TYR A 150 -10.00 8.80 10.42
C TYR A 150 -8.56 8.47 10.04
N TRP A 151 -8.23 7.18 9.84
CA TRP A 151 -6.87 6.78 9.44
C TRP A 151 -6.57 7.16 8.00
N LEU A 152 -7.57 7.10 7.12
CA LEU A 152 -7.43 7.46 5.71
C LEU A 152 -7.16 8.95 5.51
N ASP A 153 -7.82 9.81 6.29
CA ASP A 153 -7.61 11.26 6.26
C ASP A 153 -6.17 11.64 6.68
N ARG A 154 -5.47 10.75 7.38
CA ARG A 154 -4.06 10.89 7.76
C ARG A 154 -3.06 10.19 6.83
N GLY A 155 -3.55 9.55 5.77
CA GLY A 155 -2.72 8.79 4.84
C GLY A 155 -2.28 7.41 5.35
N ASN A 156 -2.86 6.91 6.45
CA ASN A 156 -2.56 5.54 6.91
C ASN A 156 -3.52 4.53 6.24
N PHE A 157 -3.21 4.17 5.00
CA PHE A 157 -3.99 3.20 4.21
C PHE A 157 -3.95 1.79 4.81
N LYS A 158 -2.84 1.40 5.46
CA LYS A 158 -2.69 0.09 6.11
C LYS A 158 -3.72 -0.10 7.24
N MET A 159 -3.79 0.86 8.16
CA MET A 159 -4.79 0.82 9.24
C MET A 159 -6.21 0.95 8.70
N THR A 160 -6.41 1.77 7.67
CA THR A 160 -7.71 1.89 7.00
C THR A 160 -8.18 0.53 6.48
N LEU A 161 -7.32 -0.20 5.75
CA LEU A 161 -7.65 -1.51 5.20
C LEU A 161 -7.98 -2.52 6.31
N ARG A 162 -7.20 -2.51 7.40
CA ARG A 162 -7.46 -3.36 8.59
C ARG A 162 -8.86 -3.15 9.16
N TYR A 163 -9.31 -1.89 9.31
CA TYR A 163 -10.68 -1.64 9.76
C TYR A 163 -11.71 -2.05 8.71
N MET A 164 -11.48 -1.75 7.44
CA MET A 164 -12.41 -2.11 6.37
C MET A 164 -12.58 -3.64 6.23
N ASN A 165 -11.56 -4.43 6.54
CA ASN A 165 -11.66 -5.90 6.60
C ASN A 165 -12.56 -6.40 7.72
N LEU A 166 -12.86 -5.60 8.74
CA LEU A 166 -13.84 -5.96 9.79
C LEU A 166 -15.29 -5.83 9.30
N LEU A 167 -15.53 -5.19 8.16
CA LEU A 167 -16.86 -5.09 7.56
C LEU A 167 -17.39 -6.48 7.18
N LYS A 168 -18.69 -6.65 7.35
CA LYS A 168 -19.46 -7.87 7.02
C LYS A 168 -20.67 -7.50 6.16
N GLY A 169 -21.23 -8.46 5.44
CA GLY A 169 -22.44 -8.27 4.64
C GLY A 169 -22.24 -7.41 3.40
N ALA A 170 -23.32 -6.76 2.94
CA ALA A 170 -23.28 -5.89 1.76
C ALA A 170 -22.28 -4.71 1.86
N PRO A 171 -22.05 -4.07 3.02
CA PRO A 171 -21.01 -3.05 3.17
C PRO A 171 -19.62 -3.55 2.78
N ARG A 172 -19.29 -4.81 3.09
CA ARG A 172 -18.02 -5.44 2.71
C ARG A 172 -17.94 -5.63 1.21
N SER A 173 -19.01 -6.13 0.59
CA SER A 173 -19.08 -6.34 -0.86
C SER A 173 -18.94 -5.04 -1.63
N VAL A 174 -19.57 -3.95 -1.20
CA VAL A 174 -19.39 -2.64 -1.86
C VAL A 174 -17.97 -2.09 -1.66
N ALA A 175 -17.36 -2.37 -0.52
CA ALA A 175 -16.00 -1.94 -0.23
C ALA A 175 -14.92 -2.80 -0.90
N SER A 176 -15.22 -4.01 -1.37
CA SER A 176 -14.23 -4.98 -1.83
C SER A 176 -13.35 -4.45 -2.95
N ASP A 177 -13.96 -3.75 -3.91
CA ASP A 177 -13.25 -3.20 -5.05
C ASP A 177 -12.25 -2.13 -4.59
N TRP A 178 -12.67 -1.24 -3.69
CA TRP A 178 -11.79 -0.21 -3.14
C TRP A 178 -10.68 -0.80 -2.26
N MET A 179 -11.00 -1.84 -1.48
CA MET A 179 -10.03 -2.57 -0.66
C MET A 179 -8.98 -3.27 -1.54
N ASN A 180 -9.38 -3.86 -2.67
CA ASN A 180 -8.46 -4.51 -3.60
C ASN A 180 -7.51 -3.49 -4.26
N GLU A 181 -8.04 -2.35 -4.69
CA GLU A 181 -7.21 -1.27 -5.26
C GLU A 181 -6.22 -0.69 -4.24
N THR A 182 -6.64 -0.60 -2.97
CA THR A 182 -5.76 -0.16 -1.87
C THR A 182 -4.68 -1.18 -1.55
N ARG A 183 -5.01 -2.48 -1.61
CA ARG A 183 -4.03 -3.57 -1.47
C ARG A 183 -2.94 -3.48 -2.54
N ILE A 184 -3.34 -3.35 -3.80
CA ILE A 184 -2.41 -3.23 -4.93
C ILE A 184 -1.47 -2.02 -4.74
N LEU A 185 -2.00 -0.89 -4.26
CA LEU A 185 -1.18 0.27 -3.93
C LEU A 185 -0.15 -0.04 -2.85
N LEU A 186 -0.56 -0.65 -1.73
CA LEU A 186 0.31 -0.94 -0.60
C LEU A 186 1.40 -1.96 -0.95
N GLU A 187 1.05 -3.02 -1.68
CA GLU A 187 2.01 -4.02 -2.18
C GLU A 187 3.06 -3.38 -3.11
N THR A 188 2.61 -2.48 -3.99
CA THR A 188 3.50 -1.75 -4.89
C THR A 188 4.42 -0.79 -4.12
N GLN A 189 3.88 -0.05 -3.13
CA GLN A 189 4.68 0.84 -2.28
C GLN A 189 5.75 0.07 -1.50
N GLN A 190 5.38 -1.08 -0.92
CA GLN A 190 6.32 -1.94 -0.20
C GLN A 190 7.47 -2.40 -1.12
N ALA A 191 7.17 -2.85 -2.33
CA ALA A 191 8.18 -3.25 -3.30
C ALA A 191 9.12 -2.08 -3.67
N ILE A 192 8.56 -0.89 -3.89
CA ILE A 192 9.32 0.33 -4.21
C ILE A 192 10.24 0.73 -3.06
N ASP A 193 9.73 0.75 -1.83
CA ASP A 193 10.50 1.14 -0.64
C ASP A 193 11.67 0.16 -0.42
N THR A 194 11.45 -1.13 -0.66
CA THR A 194 12.48 -2.17 -0.60
C THR A 194 13.57 -1.93 -1.65
N LEU A 195 13.18 -1.64 -2.89
CA LEU A 195 14.12 -1.36 -3.99
C LEU A 195 14.92 -0.08 -3.75
N LEU A 196 14.30 0.97 -3.20
CA LEU A 196 14.97 2.23 -2.84
C LEU A 196 15.95 2.04 -1.69
N ALA A 197 15.55 1.34 -0.62
CA ALA A 197 16.42 1.00 0.49
C ALA A 197 17.63 0.19 0.00
N TYR A 198 17.37 -0.80 -0.85
CA TYR A 198 18.40 -1.63 -1.45
C TYR A 198 19.41 -0.80 -2.27
N ALA A 199 18.91 0.00 -3.22
CA ALA A 199 19.75 0.87 -4.04
C ALA A 199 20.56 1.88 -3.19
N GLY A 200 19.97 2.40 -2.10
CA GLY A 200 20.65 3.27 -1.14
C GLY A 200 21.81 2.59 -0.41
N VAL A 201 21.60 1.37 0.09
CA VAL A 201 22.64 0.58 0.77
C VAL A 201 23.78 0.25 -0.18
N ILE A 202 23.50 -0.22 -1.40
CA ILE A 202 24.55 -0.49 -2.38
C ILE A 202 25.31 0.79 -2.72
N GLY A 203 24.61 1.92 -2.89
CA GLY A 203 25.24 3.21 -3.17
C GLY A 203 26.25 3.61 -2.11
N LEU A 204 25.90 3.43 -0.83
CA LEU A 204 26.80 3.65 0.29
C LEU A 204 28.02 2.71 0.27
N VAL A 205 27.82 1.43 -0.08
CA VAL A 205 28.93 0.46 -0.21
C VAL A 205 29.95 0.94 -1.24
N TYR A 206 29.52 1.33 -2.44
CA TYR A 206 30.43 1.82 -3.48
C TYR A 206 31.10 3.15 -3.12
N LEU A 207 30.42 4.05 -2.41
CA LEU A 207 31.02 5.30 -1.92
C LEU A 207 32.04 5.05 -0.82
N SER A 208 31.81 4.04 0.03
CA SER A 208 32.71 3.68 1.13
C SER A 208 33.96 2.94 0.67
N ALA A 209 33.93 2.28 -0.49
CA ALA A 209 35.05 1.50 -1.06
C ALA A 209 36.36 2.28 -1.30
N GLY A 210 36.36 3.62 -1.14
CA GLY A 210 37.56 4.45 -1.13
C GLY A 210 38.44 4.31 0.13
N ASP A 211 37.96 3.68 1.21
CA ASP A 211 38.72 3.46 2.44
C ASP A 211 39.25 2.01 2.54
N PRO A 212 40.57 1.74 2.51
CA PRO A 212 41.12 0.38 2.43
C PRO A 212 40.99 -0.47 3.72
N ALA A 213 40.27 -0.02 4.75
CA ALA A 213 40.28 -0.63 6.09
C ALA A 213 39.02 -1.43 6.47
N LYS A 214 38.03 -1.61 5.59
CA LYS A 214 36.77 -2.32 5.93
C LYS A 214 36.55 -3.55 5.06
N CYS A 215 36.10 -4.64 5.68
CA CYS A 215 35.76 -5.89 5.02
C CYS A 215 34.43 -5.73 4.26
N TYR A 216 34.47 -5.15 3.05
CA TYR A 216 33.29 -4.74 2.25
C TYR A 216 32.36 -5.91 1.87
N GLN A 217 32.90 -7.11 1.66
CA GLN A 217 32.10 -8.27 1.25
C GLN A 217 31.17 -8.76 2.37
N CYS A 218 31.68 -8.82 3.61
CA CYS A 218 30.96 -9.38 4.76
C CYS A 218 29.86 -8.42 5.25
N SER A 219 30.12 -7.11 5.21
CA SER A 219 29.10 -6.10 5.56
C SER A 219 27.95 -6.05 4.53
N THR A 220 28.25 -6.22 3.24
CA THR A 220 27.24 -6.20 2.17
C THR A 220 26.33 -7.43 2.22
N LEU A 221 26.89 -8.62 2.48
CA LEU A 221 26.11 -9.84 2.67
C LEU A 221 25.20 -9.75 3.90
N CYS A 222 25.75 -9.29 5.04
CA CYS A 222 24.98 -9.15 6.28
C CYS A 222 23.86 -8.10 6.18
N THR A 223 24.06 -7.01 5.43
CA THR A 223 23.03 -6.00 5.18
C THR A 223 21.97 -6.47 4.18
N LYS A 224 22.36 -7.23 3.15
CA LYS A 224 21.40 -7.87 2.25
C LYS A 224 20.51 -8.87 2.98
N GLU A 225 21.08 -9.74 3.81
CA GLU A 225 20.30 -10.71 4.61
C GLU A 225 19.35 -10.01 5.59
N HIS A 226 19.80 -8.91 6.21
CA HIS A 226 18.95 -8.11 7.09
C HIS A 226 17.78 -7.48 6.33
N LEU A 227 18.03 -6.82 5.19
CA LEU A 227 16.98 -6.25 4.34
C LEU A 227 16.02 -7.32 3.82
N GLN A 228 16.53 -8.51 3.48
CA GLN A 228 15.69 -9.60 3.01
C GLN A 228 14.81 -10.16 4.13
N ASN A 229 15.33 -10.30 5.35
CA ASN A 229 14.53 -10.67 6.52
C ASN A 229 13.48 -9.61 6.87
N GLU A 230 13.83 -8.32 6.82
CA GLU A 230 12.89 -7.23 7.02
C GLU A 230 11.81 -7.19 5.94
N PHE A 231 12.19 -7.44 4.68
CA PHE A 231 11.27 -7.56 3.56
C PHE A 231 10.27 -8.71 3.76
N GLU A 232 10.77 -9.91 4.08
CA GLU A 232 9.92 -11.08 4.35
C GLU A 232 9.01 -10.86 5.57
N THR A 233 9.54 -10.22 6.61
CA THR A 233 8.77 -9.86 7.80
C THR A 233 7.68 -8.86 7.45
N ALA A 234 8.02 -7.81 6.70
CA ALA A 234 7.08 -6.82 6.22
C ALA A 234 6.03 -7.45 5.31
N GLN A 235 6.39 -8.41 4.45
CA GLN A 235 5.45 -9.17 3.62
C GLN A 235 4.51 -10.03 4.45
N ARG A 236 4.99 -10.72 5.49
CA ARG A 236 4.13 -11.46 6.42
C ARG A 236 3.16 -10.53 7.14
N TYR A 237 3.64 -9.42 7.68
CA TYR A 237 2.79 -8.42 8.32
C TYR A 237 1.77 -7.80 7.36
N LEU A 238 2.16 -7.51 6.11
CA LEU A 238 1.23 -7.00 5.11
C LEU A 238 0.21 -8.07 4.72
N GLY A 239 0.64 -9.32 4.58
CA GLY A 239 -0.22 -10.49 4.37
C GLY A 239 -1.23 -10.67 5.50
N ASP A 240 -0.80 -10.62 6.75
CA ASP A 240 -1.67 -10.72 7.93
C ASP A 240 -2.68 -9.57 7.98
N VAL A 241 -2.27 -8.33 7.65
CA VAL A 241 -3.16 -7.18 7.59
C VAL A 241 -4.12 -7.22 6.40
N ILE A 242 -3.70 -7.84 5.29
CA ILE A 242 -4.50 -8.01 4.08
C ILE A 242 -5.53 -9.14 4.23
N LEU A 243 -5.16 -10.23 4.91
CA LEU A 243 -5.94 -11.47 5.03
C LEU A 243 -6.83 -11.53 6.29
N ALA A 244 -6.53 -10.74 7.34
CA ALA A 244 -7.40 -10.56 8.50
C ALA A 244 -8.51 -9.55 8.22
#